data_AF-A0A7K2E8W6-F1
#
_entry.id   AF-A0A7K2E8W6-F1
#
_cell.length_a   1.000
_cell.length_b   1.000
_cell.length_c   1.000
_cell.angle_alpha   90.00
_cell.angle_beta   90.00
_cell.angle_gamma   90.00
#
_symmetry.space_group_name_H-M   'P 1'
#
loop_
_entity.id
_entity.type
_entity.pdbx_description
1 polymer ?
#
loop_
_entity_poly.entity_id
_entity_poly.type
_entity_poly.pdbx_seq_one_letter_code
_entity_poly.pdbx_strand_id
1 'polypeptide(L)'
;METVTLLDLGPIIAAILGPMLAFVAVSMRYQHNDSTKTRELTSELISESSRENRRLISESSRENRRLIERASRENRELIERATDKLSAELADHRQLSEQRHQEVVRSLGEARERLARIEGHLRIGTPPPHENETGEESGRAA
;
A
#
# COMPACT_ATOMS: atom_id res chain seq x y z
N MET A 1 -105.12 3.79 12.04
CA MET A 1 -103.71 4.21 11.96
C MET A 1 -102.95 3.01 11.45
N GLU A 2 -102.64 2.98 10.16
CA GLU A 2 -101.85 1.91 9.57
C GLU A 2 -100.42 2.03 10.09
N THR A 3 -99.97 1.04 10.84
CA THR A 3 -98.59 0.96 11.32
C THR A 3 -97.73 0.53 10.14
N VAL A 4 -97.05 1.48 9.50
CA VAL A 4 -96.03 1.17 8.49
C VAL A 4 -94.97 0.30 9.16
N THR A 5 -94.90 -0.96 8.76
CA THR A 5 -93.93 -1.90 9.31
C THR A 5 -92.57 -1.68 8.64
N LEU A 6 -91.49 -1.95 9.36
CA LEU A 6 -90.11 -1.82 8.86
C LEU A 6 -89.88 -2.59 7.54
N LEU A 7 -90.73 -3.59 7.25
CA LEU A 7 -90.71 -4.39 6.03
C LEU A 7 -91.11 -3.57 4.78
N ASP A 8 -92.02 -2.61 4.90
CA ASP A 8 -92.51 -1.80 3.77
C ASP A 8 -91.53 -0.68 3.37
N LEU A 9 -90.61 -0.30 4.26
CA LEU A 9 -89.54 0.65 3.95
C LEU A 9 -88.34 0.00 3.22
N GLY A 10 -88.22 -1.33 3.26
CA GLY A 10 -87.11 -2.09 2.67
C GLY A 10 -86.83 -1.76 1.19
N PRO A 11 -87.85 -1.71 0.31
CA PRO A 11 -87.65 -1.37 -1.11
C PRO A 11 -87.14 0.06 -1.33
N ILE A 12 -87.62 1.02 -0.53
CA ILE A 12 -87.21 2.43 -0.62
C ILE A 12 -85.76 2.58 -0.14
N ILE A 13 -85.41 1.92 0.98
CA ILE A 13 -84.05 1.88 1.51
C ILE A 13 -83.10 1.22 0.50
N ALA A 14 -83.52 0.11 -0.13
CA ALA A 14 -82.73 -0.57 -1.16
C ALA A 14 -82.54 0.29 -2.42
N ALA A 15 -83.56 1.04 -2.85
CA ALA A 15 -83.48 1.94 -4.00
C ALA A 15 -82.51 3.12 -3.77
N ILE A 16 -82.36 3.58 -2.51
CA ILE A 16 -81.46 4.69 -2.16
C ILE A 16 -80.04 4.19 -1.85
N LEU A 17 -79.90 3.13 -1.04
CA LEU A 17 -78.58 2.62 -0.63
C LEU A 17 -77.91 1.75 -1.69
N GLY A 18 -78.68 1.05 -2.53
CA GLY A 18 -78.15 0.18 -3.59
C GLY A 18 -77.20 0.90 -4.54
N PRO A 19 -77.59 2.04 -5.14
CA PRO A 19 -76.71 2.83 -6.00
C PRO A 19 -75.47 3.37 -5.28
N MET A 20 -75.61 3.81 -4.02
CA MET A 20 -74.48 4.28 -3.21
C MET A 20 -73.45 3.18 -2.95
N LEU A 21 -73.90 1.99 -2.54
CA LEU A 21 -73.03 0.83 -2.32
C LEU A 21 -72.34 0.38 -3.62
N ALA A 22 -73.07 0.38 -4.74
CA ALA A 22 -72.48 0.09 -6.05
C ALA A 22 -71.40 1.12 -6.45
N PHE A 23 -71.66 2.41 -6.23
CA PHE A 23 -70.71 3.48 -6.50
C PHE A 23 -69.45 3.36 -5.64
N VAL A 24 -69.59 3.09 -4.34
CA VAL A 24 -68.45 2.87 -3.44
C VAL A 24 -67.65 1.65 -3.86
N ALA A 25 -68.30 0.53 -4.20
CA ALA A 25 -67.62 -0.68 -4.66
C ALA A 25 -66.83 -0.45 -5.96
N VAL A 26 -67.38 0.30 -6.92
CA VAL A 26 -66.69 0.67 -8.16
C VAL A 26 -65.50 1.59 -7.85
N SER A 27 -65.69 2.59 -6.99
CA SER A 27 -64.64 3.55 -6.61
C SER A 27 -63.47 2.85 -5.89
N MET A 28 -63.76 1.94 -4.97
CA MET A 28 -62.74 1.13 -4.29
C MET A 28 -61.96 0.25 -5.27
N ARG A 29 -62.63 -0.39 -6.23
CA ARG A 29 -61.96 -1.19 -7.26
C ARG A 29 -61.07 -0.34 -8.16
N TYR A 30 -61.53 0.86 -8.51
CA TYR A 30 -60.74 1.79 -9.31
C TYR A 30 -59.48 2.23 -8.56
N GLN A 31 -59.61 2.68 -7.31
CA GLN A 31 -58.47 3.08 -6.47
C GLN A 31 -57.50 1.92 -6.22
N HIS A 32 -58.02 0.71 -6.01
CA HIS A 32 -57.19 -0.47 -5.84
C HIS A 32 -56.34 -0.75 -7.09
N ASN A 33 -56.96 -0.72 -8.27
CA ASN A 33 -56.27 -0.96 -9.54
C ASN A 33 -55.23 0.14 -9.87
N ASP A 34 -55.53 1.39 -9.54
CA ASP A 34 -54.58 2.50 -9.72
C ASP A 34 -53.39 2.39 -8.77
N SER A 35 -53.66 2.00 -7.51
CA SER A 35 -52.64 1.77 -6.50
C SER A 35 -51.73 0.57 -6.85
N THR A 36 -52.29 -0.51 -7.39
CA THR A 36 -51.49 -1.67 -7.82
C THR A 36 -50.57 -1.32 -8.98
N LYS A 37 -51.08 -0.61 -10.01
CA LYS A 37 -50.25 -0.15 -11.14
C LYS A 37 -49.11 0.77 -10.68
N THR A 38 -49.40 1.70 -9.79
CA THR A 38 -48.37 2.62 -9.25
C THR A 38 -47.28 1.85 -8.51
N ARG A 39 -47.66 0.84 -7.71
CA ARG A 39 -46.72 -0.03 -7.01
C ARG A 39 -45.87 -0.86 -7.96
N GLU A 40 -46.47 -1.43 -9.00
CA GLU A 40 -45.76 -2.20 -10.03
C GLU A 40 -44.73 -1.34 -10.75
N LEU A 41 -45.12 -0.16 -11.24
CA LEU A 41 -44.23 0.79 -11.89
C LEU A 41 -43.07 1.22 -10.97
N THR A 42 -43.38 1.49 -9.70
CA THR A 42 -42.34 1.87 -8.72
C THR A 42 -41.38 0.72 -8.46
N SER A 43 -41.90 -0.50 -8.31
CA SER A 43 -41.09 -1.70 -8.10
C SER A 43 -40.21 -2.00 -9.30
N GLU A 44 -40.72 -1.82 -10.51
CA GLU A 44 -39.99 -2.02 -11.76
C GLU A 44 -38.85 -1.00 -11.88
N LEU A 45 -39.14 0.28 -11.65
CA LEU A 45 -38.14 1.35 -11.66
C LEU A 45 -37.04 1.11 -10.62
N ILE A 46 -37.39 0.71 -9.40
CA ILE A 46 -36.43 0.37 -8.34
C ILE A 46 -35.57 -0.83 -8.77
N SER A 47 -36.18 -1.86 -9.36
CA SER A 47 -35.47 -3.05 -9.82
C SER A 47 -34.47 -2.71 -10.94
N GLU A 48 -34.89 -1.91 -11.92
CA GLU A 48 -34.05 -1.47 -13.03
C GLU A 48 -32.89 -0.60 -12.53
N SER A 49 -33.17 0.43 -11.73
CA SER A 49 -32.14 1.28 -11.13
C SER A 49 -31.16 0.48 -10.27
N SER A 50 -31.66 -0.51 -9.51
CA SER A 50 -30.81 -1.39 -8.71
C SER A 50 -29.91 -2.30 -9.54
N ARG A 51 -30.36 -2.74 -10.73
CA ARG A 51 -29.52 -3.52 -11.66
C ARG A 51 -28.45 -2.63 -12.28
N GLU A 52 -28.82 -1.43 -12.73
CA GLU A 52 -27.88 -0.48 -13.31
C GLU A 52 -26.80 -0.07 -12.31
N ASN A 53 -27.19 0.30 -11.08
CA ASN A 53 -26.25 0.63 -10.01
C ASN A 53 -25.27 -0.52 -9.72
N ARG A 54 -25.78 -1.76 -9.66
CA ARG A 54 -24.91 -2.93 -9.47
C ARG A 54 -23.92 -3.12 -10.61
N ARG A 55 -24.36 -2.89 -11.85
CA ARG A 55 -23.50 -2.96 -13.03
C ARG A 55 -22.40 -1.90 -12.97
N LEU A 56 -22.76 -0.64 -12.71
CA LEU A 56 -21.80 0.48 -12.60
C LEU A 56 -20.76 0.24 -11.49
N ILE A 57 -21.20 -0.21 -10.32
CA ILE A 57 -20.29 -0.56 -9.21
C ILE A 57 -19.33 -1.68 -9.63
N SER A 58 -19.82 -2.70 -10.32
CA SER A 58 -18.99 -3.82 -10.77
C SER A 58 -17.95 -3.39 -11.82
N GLU A 59 -18.35 -2.56 -12.78
CA GLU A 59 -17.47 -2.01 -13.81
C GLU A 59 -16.39 -1.11 -13.18
N SER A 60 -16.79 -0.16 -12.34
CA SER A 60 -15.86 0.73 -11.62
C SER A 60 -14.88 -0.05 -10.73
N SER A 61 -15.36 -1.07 -10.02
CA SER A 61 -14.51 -1.91 -9.17
C SER A 61 -13.46 -2.67 -9.99
N ARG A 62 -13.84 -3.21 -11.15
CA ARG A 62 -12.90 -3.87 -12.08
C ARG A 62 -11.86 -2.90 -12.63
N GLU A 63 -12.28 -1.71 -13.02
CA GLU A 63 -11.37 -0.68 -13.52
C GLU A 63 -10.35 -0.26 -12.46
N ASN A 64 -10.81 0.04 -11.25
CA ASN A 64 -9.94 0.37 -10.12
C ASN A 64 -8.93 -0.74 -9.84
N ARG A 65 -9.36 -2.00 -9.85
CA ARG A 65 -8.45 -3.14 -9.68
C ARG A 65 -7.37 -3.17 -10.77
N ARG A 66 -7.75 -2.97 -12.04
CA ARG A 66 -6.79 -2.92 -13.15
C ARG A 66 -5.81 -1.75 -13.05
N LEU A 67 -6.25 -0.60 -12.54
CA LEU A 67 -5.37 0.55 -12.32
C LEU A 67 -4.35 0.26 -11.21
N ILE A 68 -4.80 -0.30 -10.09
CA ILE A 68 -3.93 -0.68 -8.98
C ILE A 68 -2.89 -1.72 -9.42
N GLU A 69 -3.30 -2.75 -10.17
CA GLU A 69 -2.37 -3.77 -10.68
C GLU A 69 -1.33 -3.20 -11.64
N ARG A 70 -1.72 -2.26 -12.51
CA ARG A 70 -0.78 -1.58 -13.43
C ARG A 70 0.22 -0.73 -12.65
N ALA A 71 -0.26 0.14 -11.77
CA ALA A 71 0.60 0.99 -10.96
C ALA A 71 1.57 0.16 -10.07
N SER A 72 1.10 -0.97 -9.53
CA SER A 72 1.94 -1.85 -8.73
C SER A 72 3.04 -2.52 -9.56
N ARG A 73 2.75 -2.94 -10.80
CA ARG A 73 3.77 -3.49 -11.71
C ARG A 73 4.79 -2.43 -12.09
N GLU A 74 4.35 -1.24 -12.50
CA GLU A 74 5.23 -0.14 -12.86
C GLU A 74 6.15 0.26 -11.71
N ASN A 75 5.61 0.37 -10.49
CA ASN A 75 6.43 0.69 -9.31
C ASN A 75 7.47 -0.40 -9.02
N ARG A 76 7.11 -1.68 -9.18
CA ARG A 76 8.07 -2.78 -8.99
C ARG A 76 9.20 -2.70 -10.01
N GLU A 77 8.89 -2.46 -11.28
CA GLU A 77 9.91 -2.31 -12.33
C GLU A 77 10.84 -1.11 -12.07
N LEU A 78 10.29 0.01 -11.59
CA LEU A 78 11.08 1.19 -11.24
C LEU A 78 12.03 0.90 -10.08
N ILE A 79 11.56 0.22 -9.04
CA ILE A 79 12.38 -0.17 -7.88
C ILE A 79 13.49 -1.12 -8.33
N GLU A 80 13.19 -2.10 -9.16
CA GLU A 80 14.17 -3.07 -9.67
C GLU A 80 15.27 -2.36 -10.47
N ARG A 81 14.91 -1.53 -11.45
CA ARG A 81 15.88 -0.75 -12.23
C ARG A 81 16.72 0.19 -11.37
N ALA A 82 16.11 0.84 -10.37
CA ALA A 82 16.82 1.72 -9.46
C ALA A 82 17.81 0.93 -8.59
N THR A 83 17.40 -0.25 -8.12
CA THR A 83 18.25 -1.14 -7.31
C THR A 83 19.42 -1.68 -8.12
N ASP A 84 19.18 -2.12 -9.35
CA ASP A 84 20.23 -2.60 -10.26
C ASP A 84 21.26 -1.50 -10.52
N LYS A 85 20.78 -0.29 -10.83
CA LYS A 85 21.65 0.86 -11.05
C LYS A 85 22.49 1.18 -9.81
N LEU A 86 21.87 1.23 -8.63
CA LEU A 86 22.57 1.50 -7.38
C LEU A 86 23.61 0.42 -7.06
N SER A 87 23.29 -0.85 -7.36
CA SER A 87 24.20 -1.97 -7.14
C SER A 87 25.44 -1.88 -8.03
N ALA A 88 25.26 -1.48 -9.30
CA ALA A 88 26.35 -1.25 -10.23
C ALA A 88 27.23 -0.07 -9.79
N GLU A 89 26.62 1.07 -9.44
CA GLU A 89 27.36 2.24 -8.95
C GLU A 89 28.13 1.93 -7.65
N LEU A 90 27.56 1.13 -6.75
CA LEU A 90 28.23 0.71 -5.52
C LEU A 90 29.41 -0.22 -5.80
N ALA A 91 29.29 -1.13 -6.77
CA ALA A 91 30.37 -2.00 -7.20
C ALA A 91 31.54 -1.18 -7.79
N ASP A 92 31.23 -0.22 -8.67
CA ASP A 92 32.22 0.69 -9.26
C ASP A 92 32.93 1.51 -8.18
N HIS A 93 32.16 2.09 -7.25
CA HIS A 93 32.73 2.87 -6.14
C HIS A 93 33.63 2.01 -5.25
N ARG A 94 33.22 0.77 -4.94
CA ARG A 94 34.03 -0.16 -4.16
C ARG A 94 35.34 -0.48 -4.86
N GLN A 95 35.29 -0.78 -6.15
CA GLN A 95 36.49 -1.06 -6.95
C GLN A 95 37.43 0.15 -6.98
N LEU A 96 36.92 1.35 -7.21
CA LEU A 96 37.72 2.57 -7.21
C LEU A 96 38.35 2.85 -5.83
N SER A 97 37.60 2.67 -4.75
CA SER A 97 38.11 2.83 -3.39
C SER A 97 39.22 1.83 -3.09
N GLU A 98 39.08 0.59 -3.55
CA GLU A 98 40.08 -0.46 -3.35
C GLU A 98 41.35 -0.19 -4.16
N GLN A 99 41.22 0.27 -5.40
CA GLN A 99 42.35 0.73 -6.21
C GLN A 99 43.12 1.87 -5.52
N ARG A 100 42.41 2.88 -5.03
CA ARG A 100 43.03 4.00 -4.28
C ARG A 100 43.71 3.52 -3.01
N HIS A 101 43.12 2.59 -2.28
CA HIS A 101 43.73 2.03 -1.08
C HIS A 101 45.02 1.27 -1.41
N GLN A 102 45.00 0.44 -2.45
CA GLN A 102 46.18 -0.28 -2.92
C GLN A 102 47.29 0.68 -3.37
N GLU A 103 46.95 1.77 -4.05
CA GLU A 103 47.91 2.80 -4.45
C GLU A 103 48.58 3.47 -3.24
N VAL A 104 47.79 3.84 -2.22
CA VAL A 104 48.31 4.40 -0.97
C VAL A 104 49.25 3.41 -0.28
N VAL A 105 48.85 2.15 -0.15
CA VAL A 105 49.68 1.09 0.45
C VAL A 105 50.99 0.92 -0.33
N ARG A 106 50.93 0.92 -1.66
CA ARG A 106 52.10 0.83 -2.55
C ARG A 106 53.05 2.01 -2.33
N SER A 107 52.53 3.24 -2.36
CA SER A 107 53.33 4.45 -2.14
C SER A 107 54.00 4.49 -0.76
N LEU A 108 53.30 3.99 0.27
CA LEU A 108 53.84 3.91 1.62
C LEU A 108 54.96 2.88 1.70
N GLY A 109 54.80 1.74 1.04
CA GLY A 109 55.85 0.72 0.90
C GLY A 109 57.10 1.28 0.22
N GLU A 110 56.94 1.97 -0.90
CA GLU A 110 58.04 2.63 -1.62
C GLU A 110 58.72 3.70 -0.76
N ALA A 111 57.95 4.54 -0.05
CA ALA A 111 58.48 5.54 0.85
C ALA A 111 59.30 4.91 1.99
N ARG A 112 58.81 3.82 2.59
CA ARG A 112 59.51 3.08 3.64
C ARG A 112 60.81 2.46 3.13
N GLU A 113 60.81 1.89 1.94
CA GLU A 113 62.02 1.33 1.33
C GLU A 113 63.06 2.42 1.01
N ARG A 114 62.61 3.59 0.55
CA ARG A 114 63.49 4.75 0.34
C ARG A 114 64.11 5.22 1.65
N LEU A 115 63.34 5.29 2.72
CA LEU A 115 63.85 5.63 4.06
C LEU A 115 64.86 4.60 4.55
N ALA A 116 64.57 3.30 4.46
CA ALA A 116 65.50 2.25 4.86
C ALA A 116 66.83 2.30 4.07
N ARG A 117 66.78 2.62 2.77
CA ARG A 117 67.98 2.83 1.95
C ARG A 117 68.80 4.03 2.43
N ILE A 118 68.14 5.14 2.75
CA ILE A 118 68.79 6.35 3.27
C ILE A 118 69.41 6.05 4.65
N GLU A 119 68.68 5.42 5.56
CA GLU A 119 69.18 5.01 6.88
C GLU A 119 70.39 4.07 6.78
N GLY A 120 70.36 3.10 5.86
CA GLY A 120 71.49 2.21 5.59
C GLY A 120 72.73 2.94 5.06
N HIS A 121 72.57 3.96 4.21
CA HIS A 121 73.68 4.80 3.75
C HIS A 121 74.24 5.71 4.86
N LEU A 122 73.39 6.12 5.81
CA LEU A 122 73.79 6.96 6.94
C LEU A 122 74.42 6.15 8.10
N ARG A 123 74.51 4.81 8.02
CA ARG A 123 75.10 3.94 9.06
C ARG A 123 74.56 4.23 10.47
N ILE A 124 73.29 4.62 10.60
CA ILE A 124 72.62 4.73 11.90
C ILE A 124 72.20 3.32 12.34
N GLY A 125 73.20 2.46 12.55
CA GLY A 125 73.01 1.19 13.23
C GLY A 125 72.89 1.43 14.73
N THR A 126 71.96 0.73 15.36
CA THR A 126 71.80 0.63 16.82
C THR A 126 73.14 0.62 17.56
N PRO A 127 73.30 1.39 18.65
CA PRO A 127 74.53 1.39 19.43
C PRO A 127 74.82 -0.02 19.95
N PRO A 128 76.10 -0.46 19.99
CA PRO A 128 76.45 -1.79 20.47
C PRO A 128 76.04 -1.94 21.94
N PRO A 129 75.68 -3.16 22.38
CA PRO A 129 75.36 -3.39 23.78
C PRO A 129 76.62 -3.10 24.61
N HIS A 130 76.48 -2.22 25.60
CA HIS A 130 77.55 -1.94 26.55
C HIS A 130 77.97 -3.24 27.25
N GLU A 131 79.20 -3.69 26.99
CA GLU A 131 79.87 -4.68 27.82
C GLU A 131 80.11 -4.04 29.19
N ASN A 132 79.36 -4.49 30.19
CA ASN A 132 79.64 -4.16 31.58
C ASN A 132 80.96 -4.83 31.97
N GLU A 133 82.01 -4.02 32.09
CA GLU A 133 83.27 -4.39 32.72
C GLU A 133 82.99 -4.90 34.14
N THR A 134 83.16 -6.20 34.31
CA THR A 134 83.25 -6.87 35.61
C THR A 134 84.45 -6.30 36.36
N GLY A 135 84.17 -5.59 37.45
CA GLY A 135 85.19 -5.07 38.36
C GLY A 135 86.11 -6.19 38.86
N GLU A 136 87.39 -6.04 38.54
CA GLU A 136 88.47 -6.84 39.10
C GLU A 136 88.54 -6.62 40.62
N GLU A 137 88.25 -7.70 41.32
CA GLU A 137 88.56 -7.94 42.71
C GLU A 137 90.08 -8.06 42.85
N SER A 138 90.75 -6.99 43.31
CA SER A 138 92.16 -7.06 43.71
C SER A 138 92.30 -6.68 45.18
N GLY A 139 92.46 -7.69 46.02
CA GLY A 139 92.75 -7.55 47.44
C GLY A 139 94.15 -7.03 47.76
N ARG A 140 94.24 -6.38 48.93
CA ARG A 140 95.38 -6.18 49.87
C ARG A 140 94.96 -5.02 50.80
N ALA A 141 95.12 -5.02 52.12
CA ALA A 141 96.15 -5.58 52.99
C ALA A 141 95.52 -5.85 54.37
N ALA A 142 95.92 -6.93 55.07
CA ALA A 142 96.85 -6.92 56.22
C ALA A 142 96.24 -6.35 57.51
#